data_AF-A0A495QJB1-F1
#
_entry.id   AF-A0A495QJB1-F1
#
_cell.length_a   1.000
_cell.length_b   1.000
_cell.length_c   1.000
_cell.angle_alpha   90.00
_cell.angle_beta   90.00
_cell.angle_gamma   90.00
#
_symmetry.space_group_name_H-M   'P 1'
#
loop_
_entity.id
_entity.type
_entity.pdbx_description
1 polymer ?
#
loop_
_entity_poly.entity_id
_entity_poly.type
_entity_poly.pdbx_seq_one_letter_code
_entity_poly.pdbx_strand_id
1 'polypeptide(L)' 'MTTDDTEPGVDPGDLTDDDLFRELAHLYATRMDALRHAADQAYGEHTRRMNQLEAEYLRRWPGREIDPERLREGARAR' A
#
# COMPACT_ATOMS: atom_id res chain seq x y z
N MET A 1 5.67 -4.19 -32.79
CA MET A 1 6.38 -3.16 -32.02
C MET A 1 5.33 -2.09 -31.74
N THR A 2 4.59 -2.17 -30.64
CA THR A 2 5.04 -1.81 -29.28
C THR A 2 4.24 -2.61 -28.25
N THR A 3 4.87 -3.54 -27.54
CA THR A 3 4.38 -4.01 -26.24
C THR A 3 4.85 -2.97 -25.24
N ASP A 4 3.94 -2.11 -24.79
CA ASP A 4 4.22 -1.18 -23.71
C ASP A 4 4.47 -2.01 -22.44
N ASP A 5 5.70 -1.93 -21.97
CA ASP A 5 6.34 -2.71 -20.92
C ASP A 5 5.77 -2.27 -19.56
N THR A 6 4.51 -2.63 -19.28
CA THR A 6 4.02 -2.66 -17.89
C THR A 6 4.39 -4.02 -17.34
N GLU A 7 5.67 -4.26 -17.03
CA GLU A 7 5.99 -5.39 -16.16
C GLU A 7 5.20 -5.20 -14.86
N PRO A 8 4.26 -6.10 -14.51
CA PRO A 8 3.61 -6.02 -13.22
C PRO A 8 4.72 -6.08 -12.17
N GLY A 9 4.76 -5.09 -11.27
CA GLY A 9 5.77 -5.06 -10.21
C GLY A 9 5.82 -6.40 -9.48
N VAL A 10 7.01 -6.77 -8.98
CA VAL A 10 7.30 -8.06 -8.31
C VAL A 10 6.16 -8.46 -7.37
N ASP A 11 5.75 -9.72 -7.37
CA ASP A 11 4.68 -10.20 -6.50
C ASP A 11 5.00 -9.85 -5.04
N PRO A 12 4.05 -9.28 -4.28
CA PRO A 12 4.29 -8.92 -2.88
C PRO A 12 4.86 -10.06 -2.02
N GLY A 13 4.48 -11.31 -2.30
CA GLY A 13 4.98 -12.49 -1.60
C GLY A 13 6.47 -12.75 -1.82
N ASP A 14 7.02 -12.26 -2.93
CA ASP A 14 8.44 -12.41 -3.29
C ASP A 14 9.32 -11.24 -2.77
N LEU A 15 8.71 -10.17 -2.24
CA LEU A 15 9.45 -9.04 -1.68
C LEU A 15 10.09 -9.40 -0.33
N THR A 16 11.29 -8.87 -0.08
CA THR A 16 11.82 -8.83 1.29
C THR A 16 10.99 -7.88 2.15
N ASP A 17 11.08 -7.99 3.48
CA ASP A 17 10.36 -7.07 4.37
C ASP A 17 10.78 -5.61 4.13
N ASP A 18 12.08 -5.36 3.94
CA ASP A 18 12.61 -4.02 3.65
C ASP A 18 12.07 -3.46 2.32
N ASP A 19 12.00 -4.29 1.28
CA ASP A 19 11.44 -3.90 -0.02
C ASP A 19 9.94 -3.60 0.10
N LEU A 20 9.18 -4.43 0.83
CA LEU A 20 7.77 -4.23 1.07
C LEU A 20 7.50 -2.90 1.78
N PHE A 21 8.25 -2.60 2.85
CA PHE A 21 8.12 -1.33 3.56
C PHE A 21 8.51 -0.12 2.71
N ARG A 22 9.59 -0.23 1.93
CA ARG A 22 10.01 0.83 1.00
C ARG A 22 8.92 1.12 -0.02
N GLU A 23 8.31 0.08 -0.59
CA GLU A 23 7.28 0.24 -1.60
C GLU A 23 5.97 0.82 -1.03
N LEU A 24 5.54 0.35 0.14
CA LEU A 24 4.40 0.93 0.86
C LEU A 24 4.62 2.42 1.16
N ALA A 25 5.81 2.79 1.65
CA ALA A 25 6.14 4.18 1.94
C ALA A 25 6.04 5.06 0.68
N HIS A 26 6.55 4.57 -0.46
CA HIS A 26 6.45 5.28 -1.74
C HIS A 26 5.00 5.45 -2.21
N LEU A 27 4.17 4.40 -2.10
CA LEU A 27 2.76 4.48 -2.48
C LEU A 27 1.98 5.45 -1.60
N TYR A 28 2.25 5.49 -0.30
CA TYR A 28 1.62 6.45 0.61
C TYR A 28 2.05 7.88 0.33
N ALA A 29 3.33 8.11 0.03
CA ALA A 29 3.85 9.43 -0.32
C ALA A 29 3.20 10.01 -1.57
N THR A 30 2.84 9.17 -2.54
CA THR A 30 2.25 9.56 -3.83
C THR A 30 0.74 9.44 -3.89
N ARG A 31 0.07 8.92 -2.85
CA ARG A 31 -1.36 8.58 -2.89
C ARG A 31 -2.27 9.77 -3.20
N MET A 32 -2.01 10.91 -2.57
CA MET A 32 -2.83 12.10 -2.78
C MET A 32 -2.66 12.66 -4.19
N ASP A 33 -1.43 12.62 -4.73
CA ASP A 33 -1.13 13.07 -6.09
C ASP A 33 -1.83 12.17 -7.12
N ALA A 34 -1.69 10.84 -6.97
CA ALA A 34 -2.37 9.86 -7.80
C ALA A 34 -3.90 10.04 -7.77
N LEU A 35 -4.49 10.27 -6.59
CA LEU A 35 -5.93 10.50 -6.44
C LEU A 35 -6.41 11.76 -7.20
N ARG A 36 -5.62 12.82 -7.19
CA ARG A 36 -6.04 14.12 -7.73
C ARG A 36 -5.72 14.28 -9.21
N HIS A 37 -4.69 13.59 -9.70
CA HIS A 37 -4.03 13.97 -10.95
C HIS A 37 -3.76 12.80 -11.90
N ALA A 38 -3.80 11.53 -11.46
CA ALA A 38 -3.61 10.41 -12.36
C ALA A 38 -4.86 10.19 -13.24
N ALA A 39 -4.65 9.70 -14.46
CA ALA A 39 -5.74 9.17 -15.28
C ALA A 39 -6.39 7.95 -14.59
N ASP A 40 -7.68 7.70 -14.87
CA ASP A 40 -8.45 6.63 -14.22
C ASP A 40 -7.75 5.26 -14.24
N GLN A 41 -7.14 4.90 -15.38
CA GLN A 41 -6.39 3.64 -15.51
C GLN A 41 -5.19 3.60 -14.56
N ALA A 42 -4.38 4.66 -14.53
CA ALA A 42 -3.19 4.74 -13.68
C ALA A 42 -3.57 4.78 -12.19
N TYR A 43 -4.66 5.46 -11.83
CA TYR A 43 -5.20 5.46 -10.48
C TYR A 43 -5.72 4.07 -10.06
N GLY A 44 -6.34 3.35 -10.99
CA GLY A 44 -6.79 1.97 -10.80
C GLY A 44 -5.62 1.04 -10.47
N GLU A 45 -4.54 1.09 -11.26
CA GLU A 45 -3.33 0.29 -11.02
C GLU A 45 -2.62 0.68 -9.71
N HIS A 46 -2.51 1.98 -9.41
CA HIS A 46 -1.96 2.47 -8.13
C HIS A 46 -2.72 1.89 -6.93
N THR A 47 -4.05 1.96 -6.99
CA THR A 47 -4.93 1.45 -5.94
C THR A 47 -4.83 -0.07 -5.82
N ARG A 48 -4.78 -0.79 -6.94
CA ARG A 48 -4.59 -2.24 -6.95
C ARG A 48 -3.27 -2.64 -6.30
N ARG A 49 -2.16 -2.00 -6.68
CA ARG A 49 -0.84 -2.29 -6.12
C ARG A 49 -0.77 -2.00 -4.62
N MET A 50 -1.34 -0.87 -4.18
CA MET A 50 -1.46 -0.53 -2.75
C MET A 50 -2.19 -1.62 -1.97
N ASN A 51 -3.36 -2.06 -2.45
CA ASN A 51 -4.14 -3.10 -1.77
C ASN A 51 -3.38 -4.44 -1.70
N GLN A 52 -2.63 -4.80 -2.75
CA GLN A 52 -1.83 -6.02 -2.78
C GLN A 52 -0.70 -6.01 -1.73
N LEU A 53 0.03 -4.90 -1.62
CA LEU A 53 1.12 -4.77 -0.64
C LEU A 53 0.59 -4.66 0.80
N GLU A 54 -0.54 -3.98 1.01
CA GLU A 54 -1.19 -3.93 2.32
C GLU A 54 -1.70 -5.30 2.77
N ALA A 55 -2.29 -6.08 1.85
CA ALA A 55 -2.71 -7.44 2.14
C ALA A 55 -1.52 -8.32 2.54
N GLU A 56 -0.39 -8.17 1.86
CA GLU A 56 0.83 -8.90 2.19
C GLU A 56 1.39 -8.49 3.56
N TYR A 57 1.40 -7.19 3.87
CA TYR A 57 1.77 -6.71 5.21
C TYR A 57 0.87 -7.32 6.29
N LEU A 58 -0.45 -7.32 6.10
CA LEU A 58 -1.38 -7.93 7.05
C LEU A 58 -1.18 -9.44 7.19
N ARG A 59 -0.78 -10.12 6.11
CA ARG A 59 -0.48 -11.56 6.11
C ARG A 59 0.79 -11.87 6.91
N ARG A 60 1.85 -11.06 6.76
CA ARG A 60 3.14 -11.23 7.48
C ARG A 60 3.05 -10.83 8.96
N TRP A 61 2.25 -9.80 9.29
CA TRP A 61 2.09 -9.29 10.65
C TRP A 61 0.63 -9.33 11.13
N PRO A 62 0.03 -10.52 11.32
CA PRO A 62 -1.35 -10.64 11.78
C PRO A 62 -1.56 -10.08 13.20
N GLY A 63 -0.50 -10.06 14.03
CA GLY A 63 -0.48 -9.49 15.37
C GLY A 63 0.07 -8.06 15.45
N ARG A 64 0.01 -7.27 14.36
CA ARG A 64 0.55 -5.91 14.34
C ARG A 64 0.03 -5.08 15.52
N GLU A 65 0.88 -4.20 16.03
CA GLU A 65 0.52 -3.30 17.11
C GLU A 65 -0.61 -2.36 16.65
N ILE A 66 -1.69 -2.34 17.43
CA ILE A 66 -2.77 -1.38 17.27
C ILE A 66 -2.60 -0.38 18.40
N ASP A 67 -2.34 0.87 18.04
CA ASP A 67 -2.28 1.98 18.99
C ASP A 67 -3.60 2.07 19.78
N PRO A 68 -3.58 1.84 21.12
CA PRO A 68 -4.78 1.88 21.94
C PRO A 68 -5.48 3.25 21.91
N GLU A 69 -4.75 4.34 21.68
CA GLU A 69 -5.32 5.69 21.58
C GLU A 69 -6.13 5.88 20.29
N ARG A 70 -5.93 5.03 19.29
CA ARG A 70 -6.73 5.00 18.05
C ARG A 70 -7.98 4.14 18.18
N LEU A 71 -8.11 3.38 19.27
CA LEU A 71 -9.36 2.70 19.61
C LEU A 71 -10.39 3.72 20.12
N ARG A 72 -11.67 3.47 19.83
CA ARG A 72 -12.79 4.34 20.25
C ARG A 72 -12.84 4.58 21.75
N GLU A 73 -12.35 3.62 22.54
CA GLU A 73 -12.25 3.72 24.00
C GLU A 73 -11.14 4.68 24.43
N GLY A 74 -9.95 4.58 23.83
CA GLY A 74 -8.84 5.52 24.07
C GLY A 74 -9.13 6.94 23.60
N ALA A 75 -9.90 7.11 22.51
CA ALA A 75 -10.31 8.42 22.01
C ALA A 75 -11.31 9.16 22.93
N ARG A 76 -12.07 8.44 23.77
CA ARG A 76 -13.05 9.01 24.71
C ARG A 76 -12.48 9.26 26.11
N ALA A 77 -11.29 8.74 26.41
CA ALA A 77 -10.63 8.87 27.70
C ALA A 77 -9.74 10.13 27.82
N ARG A 78 -9.66 10.94 26.76
CA ARG A 78 -8.92 12.21 26.70
C ARG A 78 -9.84 13.42 26.87
#